data_AF-A0A2J8SHE1-F1
#
_entry.id   AF-A0A2J8SHE1-F1
#
_cell.length_a   1.000
_cell.length_b   1.000
_cell.length_c   1.000
_cell.angle_alpha   90.00
_cell.angle_beta   90.00
_cell.angle_gamma   90.00
#
_symmetry.space_group_name_H-M   'P 1'
#
loop_
_entity.id
_entity.type
_entity.pdbx_description
1 polymer ?
#
loop_
_entity_poly.entity_id
_entity_poly.type
_entity_poly.pdbx_seq_one_letter_code
_entity_poly.pdbx_strand_id
1 'polypeptide(L)' 'MKDKFLKHLTGPLYFSPKCSKHFHRLYHNTRDCTIPAYYKRCARLLTRLAVSPVCMEDK' A
#
# COMPACT_ATOMS: atom_id res chain seq x y z
N MET A 1 -9.44 11.41 3.32
CA MET A 1 -8.76 11.19 4.63
C MET A 1 -7.79 10.01 4.62
N LYS A 2 -8.21 8.83 4.15
CA LYS A 2 -7.37 7.63 4.05
C LYS A 2 -5.99 7.88 3.41
N ASP A 3 -5.98 8.54 2.25
CA ASP A 3 -4.77 8.77 1.46
C ASP A 3 -3.70 9.57 2.23
N LYS A 4 -4.09 10.67 2.88
CA LYS A 4 -3.22 11.47 3.74
C LYS A 4 -2.68 10.66 4.91
N PHE A 5 -3.53 9.86 5.56
CA PHE A 5 -3.13 9.07 6.73
C PHE A 5 -2.14 7.97 6.36
N LEU A 6 -2.42 7.25 5.26
CA LEU A 6 -1.50 6.24 4.74
C LEU A 6 -0.19 6.86 4.28
N LYS A 7 -0.20 7.95 3.52
CA LYS A 7 1.02 8.68 3.12
C LYS A 7 1.85 9.17 4.30
N HIS A 8 1.21 9.63 5.37
CA HIS A 8 1.93 10.03 6.59
C HIS A 8 2.56 8.84 7.32
N LEU A 9 1.89 7.68 7.35
CA LEU A 9 2.39 6.47 8.01
C LEU A 9 3.47 5.74 7.20
N THR A 10 3.32 5.65 5.89
CA THR A 10 4.21 4.87 5.03
C THR A 10 5.30 5.71 4.39
N GLY A 11 5.17 7.04 4.40
CA GLY A 11 5.98 7.92 3.58
C GLY A 11 5.64 7.81 2.08
N PRO A 12 6.46 8.43 1.21
CA PRO A 12 6.32 8.28 -0.23
C PRO A 12 6.64 6.85 -0.63
N LEU A 13 5.61 6.08 -1.00
CA LEU A 13 5.77 4.75 -1.58
C LEU A 13 5.76 4.85 -3.10
N TYR A 14 6.79 4.28 -3.72
CA TYR A 14 6.87 4.11 -5.16
C TYR A 14 6.55 2.66 -5.49
N PHE A 15 5.63 2.46 -6.44
CA PHE A 15 5.23 1.13 -6.90
C PHE A 15 5.45 1.02 -8.39
N SER A 16 6.15 -0.03 -8.81
CA SER A 16 6.28 -0.40 -10.22
C SER A 16 4.91 -0.75 -10.82
N PRO A 17 4.71 -0.63 -12.15
CA PRO A 17 3.41 -0.88 -12.80
C PRO A 17 2.82 -2.25 -12.47
N LYS A 18 3.67 -3.29 -12.36
CA LYS A 18 3.29 -4.66 -11.94
C LYS A 18 2.63 -4.68 -10.56
N CYS A 19 3.16 -3.91 -9.60
CA CYS A 19 2.63 -3.84 -8.25
C CYS A 19 1.58 -2.75 -8.04
N SER A 20 1.48 -1.76 -8.93
CA SER A 20 0.43 -0.73 -8.90
C SER A 20 -0.98 -1.35 -8.98
N LYS A 21 -1.16 -2.40 -9.80
CA LYS A 21 -2.41 -3.18 -9.85
C LYS A 21 -2.74 -3.85 -8.51
N HIS A 22 -1.74 -4.44 -7.86
CA HIS A 22 -1.89 -5.11 -6.58
C HIS A 22 -2.17 -4.11 -5.45
N PHE A 23 -1.46 -2.97 -5.46
CA PHE A 23 -1.69 -1.82 -4.58
C PHE A 23 -3.13 -1.32 -4.71
N HIS A 24 -3.59 -1.05 -5.94
CA HIS A 24 -4.93 -0.52 -6.18
C HIS A 24 -6.01 -1.49 -5.67
N ARG A 25 -5.86 -2.79 -5.95
CA ARG A 25 -6.76 -3.83 -5.43
C ARG A 25 -6.73 -3.88 -3.90
N LEU A 26 -5.54 -3.85 -3.28
CA LEU A 26 -5.45 -3.93 -1.83
C LEU A 26 -6.07 -2.69 -1.17
N TYR A 27 -5.72 -1.51 -1.68
CA TYR A 27 -6.13 -0.21 -1.16
C TYR A 27 -7.64 0.02 -1.25
N HIS A 28 -8.30 -0.42 -2.34
CA HIS A 28 -9.73 -0.21 -2.55
C HIS A 28 -10.60 -1.40 -2.15
N ASN A 29 -10.08 -2.63 -2.19
CA ASN A 29 -10.89 -3.85 -2.05
C ASN A 29 -10.70 -4.57 -0.69
N THR A 30 -9.68 -4.19 0.10
CA THR A 30 -9.38 -4.87 1.39
C THR A 30 -10.04 -4.16 2.56
N ARG A 31 -10.63 -4.92 3.49
CA ARG A 31 -11.23 -4.38 4.72
C ARG A 31 -10.24 -3.56 5.55
N ASP A 32 -8.99 -4.01 5.64
CA ASP A 32 -7.93 -3.28 6.35
C ASP A 32 -7.68 -1.87 5.78
N CYS A 33 -7.92 -1.70 4.48
CA CYS A 33 -7.72 -0.46 3.74
C CYS A 33 -9.03 0.32 3.47
N THR A 34 -10.17 -0.15 3.94
CA THR A 34 -11.47 0.54 3.79
C THR A 34 -12.06 0.97 5.14
N ILE A 35 -11.68 0.30 6.23
CA ILE A 35 -12.12 0.63 7.59
C ILE A 35 -11.03 1.43 8.32
N PRO A 36 -11.32 2.65 8.83
CA PRO A 36 -10.34 3.52 9.46
C PRO A 36 -9.58 2.90 10.64
N ALA A 37 -10.25 2.06 11.43
CA ALA A 37 -9.64 1.37 12.57
C ALA A 37 -8.46 0.46 12.17
N TYR A 38 -8.40 0.01 10.92
CA TYR A 38 -7.39 -0.92 10.41
C TYR A 38 -6.36 -0.27 9.48
N TYR A 39 -6.38 1.06 9.30
CA TYR A 39 -5.42 1.74 8.42
C TYR A 39 -3.96 1.51 8.78
N LYS A 40 -3.64 1.31 10.08
CA LYS A 40 -2.28 0.92 10.50
C LYS A 40 -1.86 -0.43 9.92
N ARG A 41 -2.79 -1.38 9.81
CA ARG A 41 -2.53 -2.69 9.21
C ARG A 41 -2.38 -2.58 7.70
N CYS A 42 -3.25 -1.79 7.06
CA CYS A 42 -3.11 -1.47 5.63
C CYS A 42 -1.75 -0.83 5.33
N ALA A 43 -1.32 0.18 6.08
CA ALA A 43 -0.01 0.81 5.92
C ALA A 43 1.13 -0.21 5.93
N ARG A 44 1.12 -1.15 6.88
CA ARG A 44 2.13 -2.23 6.95
C ARG A 44 2.10 -3.16 5.73
N LEU A 45 0.92 -3.49 5.21
CA LEU A 45 0.79 -4.29 3.99
C LEU A 45 1.34 -3.54 2.76
N LEU A 46 1.01 -2.26 2.62
CA LEU A 46 1.48 -1.43 1.51
C LEU A 46 3.00 -1.23 1.56
N THR A 47 3.57 -1.01 2.75
CA THR A 47 5.03 -0.94 2.92
C THR A 47 5.69 -2.27 2.56
N ARG A 48 5.15 -3.42 3.01
CA ARG A 48 5.67 -4.74 2.64
C ARG A 48 5.61 -5.00 1.15
N LEU A 49 4.53 -4.56 0.49
CA LEU A 49 4.39 -4.64 -0.95
C LEU A 49 5.47 -3.78 -1.63
N ALA A 50 5.66 -2.53 -1.18
CA ALA A 50 6.66 -1.63 -1.75
C ALA A 50 8.10 -2.15 -1.62
N VAL A 51 8.43 -2.84 -0.53
CA VAL A 51 9.76 -3.45 -0.34
C VAL A 51 9.85 -4.90 -0.83
N SER A 52 8.78 -5.45 -1.40
CA SER A 52 8.78 -6.82 -1.88
C SER A 52 9.71 -6.94 -3.09
N PRO A 53 10.55 -7.99 -3.17
CA PRO A 53 11.40 -8.23 -4.34
C PRO A 53 10.57 -8.24 -5.63
N VAL A 54 9.37 -8.83 -5.62
CA VAL A 54 8.45 -8.83 -6.78
C VAL A 54 8.10 -7.42 -7.29
N CYS A 55 8.10 -6.42 -6.41
CA CYS A 55 7.84 -5.02 -6.76
C CYS A 55 9.11 -4.21 -7.02
N MET A 56 10.26 -4.62 -6.45
CA MET A 56 11.57 -4.02 -6.68
C MET A 56 12.30 -4.58 -7.91
N GLU A 57 11.95 -5.79 -8.37
CA GLU A 57 12.58 -6.54 -9.48
C GLU A 57 12.28 -5.97 -10.89
N ASP A 58 11.93 -4.69 -10.98
CA ASP A 58 11.78 -3.98 -12.25
C ASP A 58 12.76 -2.79 -12.32
N LYS A 59 14.00 -3.02 -11.84
CA LYS A 59 15.13 -2.10 -12.04
C LYS A 59 16.06 -2.62 -13.13
#